data_AF-A0A956S428-F1
#
_entry.id   AF-A0A956S428-F1
#
_cell.length_a   1.000
_cell.length_b   1.000
_cell.length_c   1.000
_cell.angle_alpha   90.00
_cell.angle_beta   90.00
_cell.angle_gamma   90.00
#
_symmetry.space_group_name_H-M   'P 1'
#
loop_
_entity.id
_entity.type
_entity.pdbx_description
1 polymer ?
#
loop_
_entity_poly.entity_id
_entity_poly.type
_entity_poly.pdbx_seq_one_letter_code
_entity_poly.pdbx_strand_id
1 'polypeptide(L)'
;MIKFDLNALIRENIKQLKPYSSARHEFTGNAEVFLDANENALGSTAHGACHRYPDPLQTKLKGEIVAFKNIAADNLFIGNGSDESIDLLIRAFCEPARDNVLIVPPTYGMYAVSAAINNVSVLSVPLTDDFDLDASAVLNCVNEKTKLLFLCSPNNPTGNCLSAAEISKLLLGFSGLVVLDEAYIDFAAEKSFVPVLSKHQNLVILQTFSKAWGLAGVRIGLAIASTQIIEVLNKIKPPYNISENSQQMALAALKNVAQKDRMVTELLQQRNWLRQQLVQLDLVKYVYPSDANFLLAKFNDSADVYQYLAANGIIVRDRSSVAKCEGCLRITVGSSQENQRLVSALQNIGSHAPANQSPDKTQPPLSTALPSRKAVIQRKTNETDIYIALDLDGSGRSDIHTGLGFFDHMLEQLSHHSGCDLTIRVTGDLHIDEHHTVEDTALALGQAFQQALGDKRGIERYGFLLPMDDALAQVALDFSGRSWLVWQADFLREKVGDVPTELFYHFFKSFCDTAKCNLNIKTEGENEHHKIEATFKAVGKSIKMAIRRDPLKMDIPSTKGIL
;
A
#
# COMPACT_ATOMS: atom_id res chain seq x y z
N MET A 1 -6.91 -47.13 3.77
CA MET A 1 -5.98 -46.00 3.65
C MET A 1 -5.23 -46.15 2.34
N ILE A 2 -5.25 -45.11 1.51
CA ILE A 2 -4.43 -45.08 0.30
C ILE A 2 -2.97 -44.92 0.75
N LYS A 3 -2.06 -45.74 0.20
CA LYS A 3 -0.64 -45.67 0.57
C LYS A 3 -0.01 -44.47 -0.15
N PHE A 4 0.42 -43.48 0.62
CA PHE A 4 1.20 -42.35 0.10
C PHE A 4 2.61 -42.83 -0.32
N ASP A 5 3.06 -42.39 -1.50
CA ASP A 5 4.41 -42.64 -2.02
C ASP A 5 4.98 -41.35 -2.61
N LEU A 6 5.85 -40.69 -1.85
CA LEU A 6 6.48 -39.44 -2.29
C LEU A 6 7.33 -39.64 -3.56
N ASN A 7 8.01 -40.79 -3.70
CA ASN A 7 8.88 -41.04 -4.86
C ASN A 7 8.09 -41.14 -6.16
N ALA A 8 6.83 -41.54 -6.10
CA ALA A 8 5.93 -41.53 -7.25
C ALA A 8 5.47 -40.12 -7.65
N LEU A 9 5.56 -39.13 -6.75
CA LEU A 9 5.14 -37.74 -6.99
C LEU A 9 6.28 -36.83 -7.46
N ILE A 10 7.52 -37.06 -7.04
CA ILE A 10 8.65 -36.22 -7.46
C ILE A 10 8.84 -36.36 -8.98
N ARG A 11 8.98 -35.24 -9.69
CA ARG A 11 9.28 -35.25 -11.13
C ARG A 11 10.63 -35.90 -11.41
N GLU A 12 10.72 -36.57 -12.55
CA GLU A 12 11.90 -37.39 -12.87
C GLU A 12 13.18 -36.55 -13.00
N ASN A 13 13.09 -35.38 -13.62
CA ASN A 13 14.21 -34.44 -13.70
C ASN A 13 14.67 -33.95 -12.31
N ILE A 14 13.75 -33.78 -11.35
CA ILE A 14 14.09 -33.37 -9.98
C ILE A 14 14.76 -34.50 -9.20
N LYS A 15 14.36 -35.76 -9.40
CA LYS A 15 15.06 -36.91 -8.81
C LYS A 15 16.52 -36.97 -9.26
N GLN A 16 16.75 -36.76 -10.55
CA GLN A 16 18.08 -36.85 -11.17
C GLN A 16 18.93 -35.59 -10.99
N LEU A 17 18.32 -34.47 -10.59
CA LEU A 17 19.02 -33.20 -10.37
C LEU A 17 20.18 -33.38 -9.39
N LYS A 18 21.33 -32.78 -9.71
CA LYS A 18 22.41 -32.56 -8.73
C LYS A 18 22.28 -31.12 -8.23
N PRO A 19 22.05 -30.89 -6.93
CA PRO A 19 21.91 -29.54 -6.40
C PRO A 19 23.22 -28.78 -6.57
N TYR A 20 23.11 -27.46 -6.68
CA TYR A 20 24.29 -26.59 -6.60
C TYR A 20 24.91 -26.69 -5.21
N SER A 21 26.22 -26.93 -5.15
CA SER A 21 27.02 -26.93 -3.93
C SER A 21 27.93 -25.71 -3.94
N SER A 22 28.00 -24.99 -2.82
CA SER A 22 29.05 -23.97 -2.61
C SER A 22 30.05 -24.47 -1.58
N ALA A 23 31.24 -23.87 -1.52
CA ALA A 23 32.25 -24.24 -0.52
C ALA A 23 31.70 -24.18 0.92
N ARG A 24 30.75 -23.27 1.19
CA ARG A 24 30.06 -23.15 2.49
C ARG A 24 29.05 -24.25 2.78
N HIS A 25 28.59 -24.98 1.76
CA HIS A 25 27.79 -26.21 1.95
C HIS A 25 28.69 -27.39 2.31
N GLU A 26 29.91 -27.43 1.80
CA GLU A 26 30.85 -28.56 1.97
C GLU A 26 31.65 -28.46 3.27
N PHE A 27 31.85 -27.25 3.79
CA PHE A 27 32.58 -27.01 5.02
C PHE A 27 31.71 -27.18 6.27
N THR A 28 32.13 -28.07 7.15
CA THR A 28 31.55 -28.22 8.50
C THR A 28 32.48 -27.60 9.54
N GLY A 29 32.05 -26.51 10.18
CA GLY A 29 32.81 -25.84 11.24
C GLY A 29 32.60 -24.32 11.26
N ASN A 30 33.36 -23.62 12.10
CA ASN A 30 33.42 -22.16 12.09
C ASN A 30 34.63 -21.70 11.28
N ALA A 31 34.39 -21.01 10.16
CA ALA A 31 35.45 -20.39 9.37
C ALA A 31 35.59 -18.91 9.76
N GLU A 32 36.84 -18.45 9.90
CA GLU A 32 37.15 -17.05 10.21
C GLU A 32 37.52 -16.23 8.97
N VAL A 33 38.00 -16.89 7.91
CA VAL A 33 38.45 -16.24 6.66
C VAL A 33 37.70 -16.84 5.48
N PHE A 34 36.96 -16.00 4.75
CA PHE A 34 36.18 -16.39 3.57
C PHE A 34 36.81 -15.83 2.29
N LEU A 35 37.40 -16.70 1.47
CA LEU A 35 38.02 -16.40 0.17
C LEU A 35 37.51 -17.37 -0.91
N ASP A 36 36.23 -17.76 -0.81
CA ASP A 36 35.62 -18.85 -1.58
C ASP A 36 34.68 -18.39 -2.71
N ALA A 37 34.15 -17.16 -2.63
CA ALA A 37 33.02 -16.71 -3.45
C ALA A 37 33.24 -15.38 -4.20
N ASN A 38 34.50 -14.94 -4.38
CA ASN A 38 34.87 -13.69 -5.07
C ASN A 38 34.20 -12.42 -4.52
N GLU A 39 33.98 -12.38 -3.20
CA GLU A 39 33.34 -11.27 -2.51
C GLU A 39 34.31 -10.11 -2.26
N ASN A 40 33.78 -8.89 -2.14
CA ASN A 40 34.58 -7.74 -1.75
C ASN A 40 34.97 -7.86 -0.27
N ALA A 41 36.23 -8.18 0.00
CA ALA A 41 36.74 -8.37 1.35
C ALA A 41 36.86 -7.07 2.18
N LEU A 42 36.74 -5.89 1.56
CA LEU A 42 36.96 -4.60 2.21
C LEU A 42 35.71 -4.01 2.87
N GLY A 43 34.52 -4.55 2.58
CA GLY A 43 33.27 -4.08 3.18
C GLY A 43 32.17 -3.75 2.17
N SER A 44 31.16 -3.01 2.64
CA SER A 44 29.95 -2.64 1.90
C SER A 44 29.86 -1.12 1.72
N THR A 45 29.35 -0.68 0.57
CA THR A 45 29.02 0.75 0.32
C THR A 45 27.72 1.17 1.00
N ALA A 46 26.87 0.21 1.37
CA ALA A 46 25.68 0.43 2.20
C ALA A 46 26.00 0.17 3.68
N HIS A 47 25.23 0.77 4.58
CA HIS A 47 25.35 0.53 6.02
C HIS A 47 25.20 -0.96 6.37
N GLY A 48 26.10 -1.46 7.23
CA GLY A 48 26.11 -2.86 7.68
C GLY A 48 27.08 -3.76 6.89
N ALA A 49 27.31 -4.97 7.41
CA ALA A 49 28.22 -5.94 6.81
C ALA A 49 27.57 -6.75 5.67
N CYS A 50 27.13 -6.08 4.61
CA CYS A 50 26.39 -6.70 3.49
C CYS A 50 27.28 -7.27 2.36
N HIS A 51 28.59 -7.37 2.57
CA HIS A 51 29.57 -7.72 1.54
C HIS A 51 29.87 -9.22 1.45
N ARG A 52 29.29 -10.02 2.35
CA ARG A 52 29.40 -11.49 2.36
C ARG A 52 28.03 -12.12 2.10
N TYR A 53 28.03 -13.21 1.34
CA TYR A 53 26.87 -14.07 1.16
C TYR A 53 26.36 -14.58 2.51
N PRO A 54 25.04 -14.76 2.66
CA PRO A 54 24.45 -15.26 3.89
C PRO A 54 24.76 -16.74 4.12
N ASP A 55 24.42 -17.25 5.31
CA ASP A 55 24.35 -18.70 5.57
C ASP A 55 23.34 -19.35 4.60
N PRO A 56 23.79 -20.23 3.68
CA PRO A 56 22.92 -20.84 2.67
C PRO A 56 21.99 -21.92 3.23
N LEU A 57 22.29 -22.45 4.42
CA LEU A 57 21.48 -23.45 5.12
C LEU A 57 20.56 -22.85 6.19
N GLN A 58 20.75 -21.56 6.50
CA GLN A 58 20.02 -20.82 7.54
C GLN A 58 20.12 -21.51 8.91
N THR A 59 21.26 -22.10 9.24
CA THR A 59 21.47 -23.02 10.37
C THR A 59 21.04 -22.39 11.70
N LYS A 60 21.50 -21.16 11.98
CA LYS A 60 21.16 -20.44 13.21
C LYS A 60 19.66 -20.12 13.29
N LEU A 61 19.10 -19.58 12.20
CA LEU A 61 17.68 -19.22 12.15
C LEU A 61 16.77 -20.45 12.27
N LYS A 62 17.10 -21.54 11.56
CA LYS A 62 16.39 -22.82 11.67
C LYS A 62 16.43 -23.33 13.10
N GLY A 63 17.59 -23.30 13.77
CA GLY A 63 17.72 -23.73 15.16
C GLY A 63 16.74 -23.02 16.11
N GLU A 64 16.66 -21.69 16.04
CA GLU A 64 15.74 -20.90 16.87
C GLU A 64 14.26 -21.18 16.53
N ILE A 65 13.91 -21.29 15.25
CA ILE A 65 12.53 -21.57 14.82
C ILE A 65 12.08 -22.97 15.25
N VAL A 66 12.95 -23.97 15.10
CA VAL A 66 12.72 -25.37 15.48
C VAL A 66 12.49 -25.48 16.98
N ALA A 67 13.32 -24.82 17.78
CA ALA A 67 13.15 -24.77 19.23
C ALA A 67 11.82 -24.09 19.61
N PHE A 68 11.50 -22.96 18.98
CA PHE A 68 10.26 -22.23 19.22
C PHE A 68 9.00 -23.03 18.82
N LYS A 69 9.02 -23.73 17.69
CA LYS A 69 7.90 -24.50 17.14
C LYS A 69 7.79 -25.92 17.71
N ASN A 70 8.83 -26.39 18.41
CA ASN A 70 8.94 -27.76 18.90
C ASN A 70 8.79 -28.81 17.77
N ILE A 71 9.56 -28.65 16.71
CA ILE A 71 9.65 -29.56 15.56
C ILE A 71 11.09 -30.06 15.38
N ALA A 72 11.35 -31.05 14.53
CA ALA A 72 12.73 -31.40 14.17
C ALA A 72 13.28 -30.47 13.07
N ALA A 73 14.59 -30.25 13.06
CA ALA A 73 15.24 -29.36 12.10
C ALA A 73 15.02 -29.80 10.64
N ASP A 74 15.04 -31.10 10.40
CA ASP A 74 14.84 -31.69 9.07
C ASP A 74 13.40 -31.60 8.59
N ASN A 75 12.46 -31.19 9.45
CA ASN A 75 11.08 -30.92 9.06
C ASN A 75 10.85 -29.45 8.66
N LEU A 76 11.88 -28.60 8.61
CA LEU A 76 11.74 -27.18 8.33
C LEU A 76 12.50 -26.72 7.06
N PHE A 77 11.77 -26.08 6.17
CA PHE A 77 12.28 -25.26 5.08
C PHE A 77 11.94 -23.79 5.34
N ILE A 78 12.89 -22.88 5.05
CA ILE A 78 12.70 -21.43 5.13
C ILE A 78 12.71 -20.86 3.72
N GLY A 79 11.61 -20.22 3.33
CA GLY A 79 11.43 -19.58 2.04
C GLY A 79 11.33 -18.06 2.12
N ASN A 80 11.59 -17.39 1.00
CA ASN A 80 11.44 -15.95 0.79
C ASN A 80 9.95 -15.57 0.76
N GLY A 81 9.32 -15.63 1.93
CA GLY A 81 7.87 -15.74 2.08
C GLY A 81 7.35 -17.13 1.73
N SER A 82 6.09 -17.41 2.09
CA SER A 82 5.46 -18.71 1.79
C SER A 82 5.22 -18.92 0.29
N ASP A 83 5.21 -17.84 -0.50
CA ASP A 83 5.05 -17.89 -1.96
C ASP A 83 6.20 -18.67 -2.63
N GLU A 84 7.44 -18.58 -2.12
CA GLU A 84 8.55 -19.41 -2.62
C GLU A 84 8.25 -20.90 -2.40
N SER A 85 7.77 -21.29 -1.22
CA SER A 85 7.41 -22.68 -0.95
C SER A 85 6.26 -23.17 -1.83
N ILE A 86 5.23 -22.34 -2.08
CA ILE A 86 4.14 -22.68 -3.01
C ILE A 86 4.68 -23.01 -4.41
N ASP A 87 5.54 -22.13 -4.94
CA ASP A 87 6.14 -22.31 -6.26
C ASP A 87 7.06 -23.54 -6.32
N LEU A 88 7.93 -23.73 -5.32
CA LEU A 88 8.83 -24.89 -5.25
C LEU A 88 8.08 -26.23 -5.13
N LEU A 89 6.97 -26.28 -4.38
CA LEU A 89 6.12 -27.48 -4.32
C LEU A 89 5.55 -27.81 -5.70
N ILE A 90 5.02 -26.83 -6.42
CA ILE A 90 4.50 -27.05 -7.79
C ILE A 90 5.64 -27.51 -8.71
N ARG A 91 6.78 -26.84 -8.68
CA ARG A 91 7.97 -27.19 -9.48
C ARG A 91 8.48 -28.60 -9.20
N ALA A 92 8.43 -29.05 -7.96
CA ALA A 92 8.96 -30.36 -7.55
C ALA A 92 8.05 -31.53 -7.94
N PHE A 93 6.74 -31.33 -7.84
CA PHE A 93 5.76 -32.42 -7.81
C PHE A 93 4.78 -32.43 -8.98
N CYS A 94 4.72 -31.37 -9.80
CA CYS A 94 3.81 -31.30 -10.95
C CYS A 94 4.58 -31.22 -12.26
N GLU A 95 4.39 -32.19 -13.16
CA GLU A 95 4.92 -32.10 -14.52
C GLU A 95 4.12 -31.06 -15.35
N PRO A 96 4.78 -30.02 -15.90
CA PRO A 96 4.14 -29.02 -16.75
C PRO A 96 3.36 -29.62 -17.92
N ALA A 97 2.24 -29.00 -18.27
CA ALA A 97 1.29 -29.41 -19.31
C ALA A 97 0.64 -30.81 -19.12
N ARG A 98 0.92 -31.50 -18.00
CA ARG A 98 0.43 -32.86 -17.75
C ARG A 98 -0.34 -32.95 -16.44
N ASP A 99 0.27 -32.51 -15.35
CA ASP A 99 -0.30 -32.62 -14.02
C ASP A 99 -1.19 -31.41 -13.69
N ASN A 100 -1.93 -31.53 -12.59
CA ASN A 100 -2.77 -30.46 -12.07
C ASN A 100 -2.66 -30.33 -10.55
N VAL A 101 -3.06 -29.15 -10.07
CA VAL A 101 -3.29 -28.87 -8.65
C VAL A 101 -4.77 -28.65 -8.42
N LEU A 102 -5.26 -28.90 -7.20
CA LEU A 102 -6.62 -28.56 -6.78
C LEU A 102 -6.59 -27.41 -5.77
N ILE A 103 -7.49 -26.44 -5.96
CA ILE A 103 -7.76 -25.35 -5.02
C ILE A 103 -9.24 -25.31 -4.63
N VAL A 104 -9.56 -24.68 -3.50
CA VAL A 104 -10.93 -24.55 -2.99
C VAL A 104 -11.39 -23.08 -2.94
N PRO A 105 -11.88 -22.50 -4.05
CA PRO A 105 -12.25 -21.08 -4.09
C PRO A 105 -13.53 -20.79 -3.28
N PRO A 106 -13.68 -19.59 -2.70
CA PRO A 106 -12.72 -18.48 -2.70
C PRO A 106 -11.52 -18.76 -1.78
N THR A 107 -10.30 -18.58 -2.31
CA THR A 107 -9.06 -18.76 -1.54
C THR A 107 -7.94 -17.86 -2.07
N TYR A 108 -6.71 -18.04 -1.57
CA TYR A 108 -5.56 -17.22 -1.94
C TYR A 108 -5.16 -17.43 -3.41
N GLY A 109 -5.08 -16.33 -4.17
CA GLY A 109 -4.90 -16.38 -5.62
C GLY A 109 -3.53 -16.87 -6.09
N MET A 110 -2.49 -16.83 -5.23
CA MET A 110 -1.14 -17.22 -5.64
C MET A 110 -1.01 -18.69 -5.97
N TYR A 111 -1.87 -19.57 -5.46
CA TYR A 111 -1.84 -20.98 -5.86
C TYR A 111 -2.08 -21.13 -7.37
N ALA A 112 -3.09 -20.43 -7.90
CA ALA A 112 -3.42 -20.46 -9.32
C ALA A 112 -2.37 -19.71 -10.17
N VAL A 113 -1.85 -18.58 -9.68
CA VAL A 113 -0.78 -17.83 -10.36
C VAL A 113 0.49 -18.66 -10.46
N SER A 114 0.94 -19.29 -9.37
CA SER A 114 2.13 -20.14 -9.37
C SER A 114 1.94 -21.40 -10.22
N ALA A 115 0.74 -21.99 -10.23
CA ALA A 115 0.44 -23.10 -11.15
C ALA A 115 0.54 -22.66 -12.61
N ALA A 116 -0.05 -21.51 -12.97
CA ALA A 116 0.02 -20.96 -14.32
C ALA A 116 1.45 -20.64 -14.77
N ILE A 117 2.29 -20.04 -13.90
CA ILE A 117 3.71 -19.78 -14.18
C ILE A 117 4.46 -21.08 -14.53
N ASN A 118 4.12 -22.17 -13.85
CA ASN A 118 4.73 -23.49 -14.07
C ASN A 118 4.04 -24.30 -15.19
N ASN A 119 3.09 -23.70 -15.92
CA ASN A 119 2.26 -24.37 -16.93
C ASN A 119 1.56 -25.62 -16.38
N VAL A 120 1.04 -25.53 -15.15
CA VAL A 120 0.28 -26.57 -14.45
C VAL A 120 -1.18 -26.15 -14.39
N SER A 121 -2.08 -27.06 -14.76
CA SER A 121 -3.52 -26.76 -14.77
C SER A 121 -4.13 -26.78 -13.37
N VAL A 122 -5.22 -26.05 -13.18
CA VAL A 122 -5.89 -25.91 -11.87
C VAL A 122 -7.28 -26.52 -11.95
N LEU A 123 -7.55 -27.49 -11.08
CA LEU A 123 -8.88 -27.95 -10.74
C LEU A 123 -9.42 -27.11 -9.57
N SER A 124 -10.73 -26.90 -9.54
CA SER A 124 -11.36 -26.11 -8.48
C SER A 124 -12.62 -26.79 -7.97
N VAL A 125 -12.72 -26.92 -6.65
CA VAL A 125 -13.95 -27.32 -5.95
C VAL A 125 -14.32 -26.18 -5.01
N PRO A 126 -15.36 -25.37 -5.33
CA PRO A 126 -15.73 -24.26 -4.48
C PRO A 126 -16.04 -24.71 -3.05
N LEU A 127 -15.66 -23.89 -2.07
CA LEU A 127 -16.09 -24.04 -0.67
C LEU A 127 -17.63 -24.04 -0.59
N THR A 128 -18.19 -24.54 0.50
CA THR A 128 -19.64 -24.47 0.78
C THR A 128 -20.09 -23.01 0.95
N ASP A 129 -21.40 -22.78 1.06
CA ASP A 129 -21.94 -21.42 1.25
C ASP A 129 -21.57 -20.82 2.62
N ASP A 130 -21.24 -21.68 3.59
CA ASP A 130 -20.68 -21.30 4.89
C ASP A 130 -19.14 -21.17 4.86
N PHE A 131 -18.54 -21.21 3.67
CA PHE A 131 -17.10 -21.16 3.45
C PHE A 131 -16.30 -22.28 4.13
N ASP A 132 -16.89 -23.47 4.24
CA ASP A 132 -16.21 -24.67 4.72
C ASP A 132 -15.86 -25.62 3.56
N LEU A 133 -15.03 -26.61 3.86
CA LEU A 133 -14.56 -27.62 2.95
C LEU A 133 -15.58 -28.76 2.77
N ASP A 134 -15.78 -29.23 1.55
CA ASP A 134 -16.44 -30.51 1.28
C ASP A 134 -15.38 -31.52 0.81
N ALA A 135 -14.91 -32.37 1.72
CA ALA A 135 -13.88 -33.35 1.40
C ALA A 135 -14.35 -34.37 0.36
N SER A 136 -15.65 -34.72 0.34
CA SER A 136 -16.18 -35.71 -0.61
C SER A 136 -16.19 -35.15 -2.02
N ALA A 137 -16.62 -33.89 -2.19
CA ALA A 137 -16.57 -33.20 -3.47
C ALA A 137 -15.13 -33.07 -4.00
N VAL A 138 -14.17 -32.76 -3.12
CA VAL A 138 -12.74 -32.72 -3.48
C VAL A 138 -12.25 -34.09 -3.93
N LEU A 139 -12.50 -35.16 -3.16
CA LEU A 139 -12.07 -36.52 -3.50
C LEU A 139 -12.71 -37.07 -4.78
N ASN A 140 -13.91 -36.60 -5.14
CA ASN A 140 -14.56 -36.94 -6.40
C ASN A 140 -14.00 -36.15 -7.61
N CYS A 141 -13.35 -35.01 -7.36
CA CYS A 141 -12.79 -34.14 -8.41
C CYS A 141 -11.32 -34.49 -8.74
N VAL A 142 -10.54 -34.91 -7.74
CA VAL A 142 -9.14 -35.30 -7.95
C VAL A 142 -9.03 -36.52 -8.85
N ASN A 143 -7.93 -36.60 -9.59
CA ASN A 143 -7.59 -37.72 -10.47
C ASN A 143 -6.10 -38.05 -10.36
N GLU A 144 -5.61 -39.02 -11.15
CA GLU A 144 -4.23 -39.48 -11.12
C GLU A 144 -3.18 -38.41 -11.46
N LYS A 145 -3.61 -37.34 -12.14
CA LYS A 145 -2.81 -36.17 -12.49
C LYS A 145 -2.83 -35.09 -11.42
N THR A 146 -3.71 -35.18 -10.42
CA THR A 146 -3.74 -34.23 -9.31
C THR A 146 -2.62 -34.54 -8.32
N LYS A 147 -1.66 -33.63 -8.18
CA LYS A 147 -0.46 -33.85 -7.35
C LYS A 147 -0.49 -33.08 -6.04
N LEU A 148 -1.09 -31.90 -6.04
CA LEU A 148 -1.17 -31.01 -4.88
C LEU A 148 -2.61 -30.57 -4.66
N LEU A 149 -3.00 -30.49 -3.39
CA LEU A 149 -4.23 -29.89 -2.91
C LEU A 149 -3.86 -28.71 -2.00
N PHE A 150 -4.20 -27.49 -2.38
CA PHE A 150 -3.99 -26.31 -1.54
C PHE A 150 -5.24 -25.98 -0.73
N LEU A 151 -5.07 -25.88 0.59
CA LEU A 151 -6.09 -25.50 1.56
C LEU A 151 -5.56 -24.32 2.37
N CYS A 152 -6.32 -23.23 2.50
CA CYS A 152 -5.93 -22.09 3.34
C CYS A 152 -6.79 -22.09 4.60
N SER A 153 -6.18 -22.13 5.79
CA SER A 153 -6.90 -22.19 7.07
C SER A 153 -6.08 -21.51 8.19
N PRO A 154 -6.55 -20.39 8.78
CA PRO A 154 -7.73 -19.63 8.41
C PRO A 154 -7.72 -19.15 6.95
N ASN A 155 -8.85 -19.27 6.25
CA ASN A 155 -8.93 -19.01 4.83
C ASN A 155 -8.86 -17.52 4.48
N ASN A 156 -8.23 -17.19 3.37
CA ASN A 156 -8.23 -15.85 2.79
C ASN A 156 -8.96 -15.88 1.43
N PRO A 157 -10.11 -15.19 1.27
CA PRO A 157 -10.50 -14.00 2.01
C PRO A 157 -11.59 -14.17 3.09
N THR A 158 -12.11 -15.38 3.32
CA THR A 158 -13.33 -15.58 4.13
C THR A 158 -13.10 -15.45 5.63
N GLY A 159 -11.89 -15.77 6.09
CA GLY A 159 -11.41 -15.51 7.45
C GLY A 159 -11.58 -16.68 8.42
N ASN A 160 -12.49 -17.61 8.17
CA ASN A 160 -12.73 -18.77 9.03
C ASN A 160 -11.67 -19.87 8.88
N CYS A 161 -11.45 -20.64 9.94
CA CYS A 161 -10.82 -21.96 9.82
C CYS A 161 -11.70 -22.91 8.99
N LEU A 162 -11.05 -23.78 8.21
CA LEU A 162 -11.69 -24.94 7.60
C LEU A 162 -11.83 -26.07 8.62
N SER A 163 -12.87 -26.88 8.50
CA SER A 163 -13.11 -28.02 9.40
C SER A 163 -11.93 -28.98 9.46
N ALA A 164 -11.38 -29.17 10.67
CA ALA A 164 -10.29 -30.11 10.91
C ALA A 164 -10.66 -31.57 10.57
N ALA A 165 -11.94 -31.92 10.70
CA ALA A 165 -12.45 -33.24 10.32
C ALA A 165 -12.43 -33.44 8.80
N GLU A 166 -12.81 -32.42 8.02
CA GLU A 166 -12.77 -32.46 6.56
C GLU A 166 -11.32 -32.50 6.04
N ILE A 167 -10.42 -31.70 6.63
CA ILE A 167 -8.98 -31.77 6.32
C ILE A 167 -8.44 -33.18 6.60
N SER A 168 -8.82 -33.78 7.72
CA SER A 168 -8.39 -35.15 8.09
C SER A 168 -8.89 -36.20 7.10
N LYS A 169 -10.13 -36.07 6.59
CA LYS A 169 -10.64 -36.94 5.52
C LYS A 169 -9.79 -36.84 4.25
N LEU A 170 -9.40 -35.63 3.85
CA LEU A 170 -8.55 -35.41 2.69
C LEU A 170 -7.14 -35.97 2.87
N LEU A 171 -6.55 -35.79 4.05
CA LEU A 171 -5.24 -36.38 4.37
C LEU A 171 -5.23 -37.91 4.26
N LEU A 172 -6.35 -38.57 4.57
CA LEU A 172 -6.49 -40.03 4.49
C LEU A 172 -6.94 -40.54 3.11
N GLY A 173 -7.64 -39.69 2.35
CA GLY A 173 -8.29 -40.03 1.08
C GLY A 173 -7.55 -39.57 -0.18
N PHE A 174 -6.60 -38.63 -0.06
CA PHE A 174 -5.85 -38.10 -1.20
C PHE A 174 -4.44 -38.68 -1.27
N SER A 175 -4.04 -39.16 -2.47
CA SER A 175 -2.72 -39.76 -2.70
C SER A 175 -1.60 -38.74 -2.96
N GLY A 176 -1.93 -37.49 -3.27
CA GLY A 176 -0.97 -36.41 -3.46
C GLY A 176 -0.63 -35.67 -2.16
N LEU A 177 0.02 -34.52 -2.26
CA LEU A 177 0.33 -33.67 -1.11
C LEU A 177 -0.85 -32.76 -0.77
N VAL A 178 -1.18 -32.70 0.52
CA VAL A 178 -2.10 -31.71 1.07
C VAL A 178 -1.27 -30.57 1.63
N VAL A 179 -1.36 -29.41 1.01
CA VAL A 179 -0.67 -28.18 1.42
C VAL A 179 -1.65 -27.33 2.22
N LEU A 180 -1.47 -27.29 3.54
CA LEU A 180 -2.24 -26.48 4.46
C LEU A 180 -1.53 -25.15 4.71
N ASP A 181 -2.04 -24.08 4.12
CA ASP A 181 -1.55 -22.72 4.31
C ASP A 181 -2.16 -22.09 5.56
N GLU A 182 -1.31 -22.02 6.58
CA GLU A 182 -1.56 -21.50 7.92
C GLU A 182 -0.97 -20.09 8.09
N ALA A 183 -0.94 -19.25 7.05
CA ALA A 183 -0.41 -17.89 7.13
C ALA A 183 -1.05 -17.00 8.22
N TYR A 184 -2.25 -17.36 8.71
CA TYR A 184 -3.01 -16.64 9.72
C TYR A 184 -3.24 -17.43 11.02
N ILE A 185 -2.60 -18.60 11.19
CA ILE A 185 -2.89 -19.50 12.32
C ILE A 185 -2.60 -18.90 13.69
N ASP A 186 -1.66 -17.95 13.80
CA ASP A 186 -1.36 -17.25 15.04
C ASP A 186 -2.55 -16.45 15.60
N PHE A 187 -3.57 -16.15 14.79
CA PHE A 187 -4.80 -15.45 15.21
C PHE A 187 -5.96 -16.40 15.53
N ALA A 188 -5.84 -17.68 15.19
CA ALA A 188 -6.91 -18.65 15.34
C ALA A 188 -6.98 -19.14 16.80
N ALA A 189 -8.20 -19.47 17.26
CA ALA A 189 -8.37 -20.18 18.52
C ALA A 189 -8.01 -21.67 18.37
N GLU A 190 -8.21 -22.22 17.17
CA GLU A 190 -7.80 -23.58 16.83
C GLU A 190 -6.27 -23.70 16.74
N LYS A 191 -5.76 -24.88 17.06
CA LYS A 191 -4.33 -25.17 16.98
C LYS A 191 -3.94 -25.53 15.55
N SER A 192 -2.71 -25.15 15.20
CA SER A 192 -2.03 -25.63 13.99
C SER A 192 -2.04 -27.16 13.87
N PHE A 193 -1.97 -27.66 12.65
CA PHE A 193 -1.79 -29.08 12.34
C PHE A 193 -0.35 -29.59 12.56
N VAL A 194 0.61 -28.71 12.90
CA VAL A 194 2.00 -29.10 13.16
C VAL A 194 2.13 -30.30 14.14
N PRO A 195 1.38 -30.38 15.26
CA PRO A 195 1.48 -31.51 16.19
C PRO A 195 1.04 -32.86 15.61
N VAL A 196 0.27 -32.88 14.51
CA VAL A 196 -0.17 -34.13 13.84
C VAL A 196 0.63 -34.44 12.58
N LEU A 197 1.64 -33.64 12.23
CA LEU A 197 2.48 -33.83 11.05
C LEU A 197 3.06 -35.26 10.97
N SER A 198 3.52 -35.81 12.10
CA SER A 198 4.10 -37.15 12.16
C SER A 198 3.13 -38.28 11.76
N LYS A 199 1.81 -38.02 11.81
CA LYS A 199 0.77 -38.97 11.41
C LYS A 199 0.43 -38.89 9.92
N HIS A 200 0.88 -37.85 9.21
CA HIS A 200 0.48 -37.54 7.84
C HIS A 200 1.70 -37.17 6.99
N GLN A 201 2.30 -38.17 6.33
CA GLN A 201 3.51 -37.97 5.51
C GLN A 201 3.28 -37.10 4.26
N ASN A 202 2.03 -36.97 3.83
CA ASN A 202 1.60 -36.16 2.69
C ASN A 202 1.20 -34.72 3.07
N LEU A 203 1.29 -34.35 4.34
CA LEU A 203 0.97 -33.00 4.82
C LEU A 203 2.18 -32.06 4.68
N VAL A 204 1.93 -30.89 4.11
CA VAL A 204 2.84 -29.75 4.11
C VAL A 204 2.11 -28.57 4.75
N ILE A 205 2.70 -27.95 5.77
CA ILE A 205 2.13 -26.79 6.44
C ILE A 205 2.93 -25.55 6.07
N LEU A 206 2.27 -24.50 5.59
CA LEU A 206 2.91 -23.22 5.29
C LEU A 206 2.59 -22.20 6.39
N GLN A 207 3.61 -21.53 6.92
CA GLN A 207 3.45 -20.45 7.91
C GLN A 207 4.31 -19.25 7.51
N THR A 208 4.14 -18.10 8.15
CA THR A 208 4.91 -16.89 7.81
C THR A 208 5.11 -15.93 8.97
N PHE A 209 6.21 -15.19 8.94
CA PHE A 209 6.45 -14.04 9.81
C PHE A 209 5.79 -12.76 9.25
N SER A 210 5.15 -12.82 8.08
CA SER A 210 4.60 -11.63 7.43
C SER A 210 3.41 -11.01 8.17
N LYS A 211 2.66 -11.81 8.93
CA LYS A 211 1.38 -11.41 9.52
C LYS A 211 1.53 -11.12 11.01
N ALA A 212 1.34 -12.10 11.88
CA ALA A 212 1.35 -11.92 13.33
C ALA A 212 2.65 -11.33 13.88
N TRP A 213 3.79 -11.61 13.25
CA TRP A 213 5.08 -11.08 13.66
C TRP A 213 5.36 -9.64 13.19
N GLY A 214 4.52 -9.08 12.31
CA GLY A 214 4.71 -7.72 11.78
C GLY A 214 5.91 -7.59 10.82
N LEU A 215 6.39 -8.69 10.23
CA LEU A 215 7.61 -8.70 9.41
C LEU A 215 7.33 -8.90 7.91
N ALA A 216 6.25 -8.31 7.40
CA ALA A 216 5.86 -8.44 5.99
C ALA A 216 6.98 -8.07 5.02
N GLY A 217 7.77 -7.02 5.34
CA GLY A 217 8.90 -6.56 4.52
C GLY A 217 10.16 -7.44 4.58
N VAL A 218 10.26 -8.34 5.58
CA VAL A 218 11.44 -9.21 5.78
C VAL A 218 11.35 -10.48 4.92
N ARG A 219 10.15 -10.83 4.45
CA ARG A 219 9.92 -11.97 3.55
C ARG A 219 10.42 -13.31 4.09
N ILE A 220 9.98 -13.70 5.29
CA ILE A 220 10.26 -15.04 5.85
C ILE A 220 8.98 -15.88 5.85
N GLY A 221 9.02 -17.00 5.13
CA GLY A 221 8.01 -18.06 5.11
C GLY A 221 8.61 -19.38 5.58
N LEU A 222 7.76 -20.25 6.12
CA LEU A 222 8.12 -21.58 6.60
C LEU A 222 7.30 -22.60 5.83
N ALA A 223 7.94 -23.69 5.40
CA ALA A 223 7.27 -24.92 5.05
C ALA A 223 7.70 -26.00 6.04
N ILE A 224 6.71 -26.61 6.70
CA ILE A 224 6.88 -27.64 7.71
C ILE A 224 6.28 -28.93 7.16
N ALA A 225 7.11 -29.94 6.92
CA ALA A 225 6.72 -31.17 6.23
C ALA A 225 7.57 -32.36 6.67
N SER A 226 7.27 -33.56 6.15
CA SER A 226 8.16 -34.72 6.33
C SER A 226 9.57 -34.43 5.80
N THR A 227 10.58 -35.05 6.41
CA THR A 227 11.99 -34.87 6.05
C THR A 227 12.24 -35.02 4.56
N GLN A 228 11.62 -36.04 3.94
CA GLN A 228 11.79 -36.32 2.52
C GLN A 228 11.24 -35.21 1.61
N ILE A 229 10.15 -34.53 2.02
CA ILE A 229 9.63 -33.36 1.27
C ILE A 229 10.59 -32.19 1.42
N ILE A 230 11.08 -31.93 2.64
CA ILE A 230 12.00 -30.83 2.94
C ILE A 230 13.34 -31.00 2.21
N GLU A 231 13.85 -32.23 2.09
CA GLU A 231 15.02 -32.55 1.29
C GLU A 231 14.82 -32.18 -0.18
N VAL A 232 13.65 -32.48 -0.77
CA VAL A 232 13.33 -32.09 -2.14
C VAL A 232 13.32 -30.56 -2.29
N LEU A 233 12.72 -29.82 -1.35
CA LEU A 233 12.70 -28.36 -1.40
C LEU A 233 14.11 -27.76 -1.26
N ASN A 234 14.92 -28.26 -0.32
CA ASN A 234 16.31 -27.81 -0.16
C ASN A 234 17.17 -28.13 -1.39
N LYS A 235 16.84 -29.20 -2.13
CA LYS A 235 17.54 -29.58 -3.36
C LYS A 235 17.31 -28.60 -4.51
N ILE A 236 16.13 -27.99 -4.58
CA ILE A 236 15.72 -27.15 -5.73
C ILE A 236 15.73 -25.64 -5.44
N LYS A 237 15.87 -25.24 -4.17
CA LYS A 237 15.97 -23.82 -3.80
C LYS A 237 17.27 -23.19 -4.35
N PRO A 238 17.28 -21.87 -4.62
CA PRO A 238 18.54 -21.15 -4.78
C PRO A 238 19.44 -21.27 -3.54
N PRO A 239 20.78 -21.29 -3.70
CA PRO A 239 21.71 -21.48 -2.58
C PRO A 239 21.53 -20.43 -1.48
N TYR A 240 21.29 -19.17 -1.86
CA TYR A 240 21.14 -18.02 -0.96
C TYR A 240 19.74 -17.42 -1.07
N ASN A 241 18.70 -18.23 -0.87
CA ASN A 241 17.30 -17.78 -1.03
C ASN A 241 16.86 -16.76 0.04
N ILE A 242 17.51 -16.72 1.21
CA ILE A 242 17.24 -15.74 2.27
C ILE A 242 18.45 -14.85 2.51
N SER A 243 18.26 -13.53 2.39
CA SER A 243 19.31 -12.54 2.61
C SER A 243 19.73 -12.46 4.09
N GLU A 244 20.98 -12.06 4.35
CA GLU A 244 21.53 -11.97 5.72
C GLU A 244 20.70 -11.03 6.60
N ASN A 245 20.32 -9.86 6.07
CA ASN A 245 19.47 -8.90 6.78
C ASN A 245 18.13 -9.52 7.19
N SER A 246 17.54 -10.34 6.32
CA SER A 246 16.27 -11.02 6.63
C SER A 246 16.44 -12.08 7.71
N GLN A 247 17.55 -12.82 7.68
CA GLN A 247 17.89 -13.79 8.73
C GLN A 247 18.09 -13.09 10.09
N GLN A 248 18.85 -11.99 10.12
CA GLN A 248 19.12 -11.23 11.34
C GLN A 248 17.85 -10.60 11.93
N MET A 249 16.98 -10.02 11.10
CA MET A 249 15.71 -9.45 11.56
C MET A 249 14.77 -10.54 12.13
N ALA A 250 14.71 -11.71 11.51
CA ALA A 250 13.91 -12.83 12.04
C ALA A 250 14.47 -13.38 13.36
N LEU A 251 15.80 -13.53 13.46
CA LEU A 251 16.47 -13.90 14.72
C LEU A 251 16.19 -12.89 15.84
N ALA A 252 16.25 -11.59 15.54
CA ALA A 252 15.92 -10.55 16.51
C ALA A 252 14.44 -10.60 16.92
N ALA A 253 13.54 -10.87 15.98
CA ALA A 253 12.11 -10.99 16.28
C ALA A 253 11.81 -12.19 17.18
N LEU A 254 12.46 -13.34 16.99
CA LEU A 254 12.29 -14.54 17.83
C LEU A 254 12.63 -14.31 19.32
N LYS A 255 13.43 -13.28 19.64
CA LYS A 255 13.68 -12.86 21.03
C LYS A 255 12.52 -12.06 21.65
N ASN A 256 11.56 -11.62 20.83
CA ASN A 256 10.47 -10.73 21.21
C ASN A 256 9.08 -11.38 21.07
N VAL A 257 8.98 -12.70 21.31
CA VAL A 257 7.72 -13.46 21.24
C VAL A 257 6.60 -12.80 22.06
N ALA A 258 6.89 -12.36 23.29
CA ALA A 258 5.91 -11.69 24.15
C ALA A 258 5.37 -10.39 23.55
N GLN A 259 6.16 -9.66 22.75
CA GLN A 259 5.67 -8.49 22.03
C GLN A 259 4.72 -8.91 20.91
N LYS A 260 5.09 -9.93 20.12
CA LYS A 260 4.23 -10.51 19.09
C LYS A 260 2.89 -10.98 19.66
N ASP A 261 2.89 -11.67 20.80
CA ASP A 261 1.66 -12.17 21.41
C ASP A 261 0.76 -11.04 21.95
N ARG A 262 1.35 -9.93 22.44
CA ARG A 262 0.60 -8.72 22.79
C ARG A 262 -0.05 -8.08 21.55
N MET A 263 0.68 -7.96 20.44
CA MET A 263 0.12 -7.43 19.18
C MET A 263 -1.03 -8.31 18.67
N VAL A 264 -0.88 -9.64 18.71
CA VAL A 264 -1.95 -10.58 18.34
C VAL A 264 -3.17 -10.39 19.25
N THR A 265 -2.97 -10.31 20.57
CA THR A 265 -4.06 -10.12 21.55
C THR A 265 -4.83 -8.83 21.27
N GLU A 266 -4.13 -7.72 21.03
CA GLU A 266 -4.75 -6.44 20.71
C GLU A 266 -5.53 -6.52 19.39
N LEU A 267 -4.96 -7.11 18.33
CA LEU A 267 -5.64 -7.29 17.06
C LEU A 267 -6.90 -8.17 17.18
N LEU A 268 -6.91 -9.18 18.04
CA LEU A 268 -8.10 -10.00 18.29
C LEU A 268 -9.20 -9.21 19.03
N GLN A 269 -8.83 -8.38 20.01
CA GLN A 269 -9.77 -7.47 20.67
C GLN A 269 -10.36 -6.47 19.67
N GLN A 270 -9.51 -5.88 18.84
CA GLN A 270 -9.90 -4.94 17.80
C GLN A 270 -10.76 -5.59 16.70
N ARG A 271 -10.50 -6.86 16.34
CA ARG A 271 -11.35 -7.62 15.42
C ARG A 271 -12.76 -7.78 15.95
N ASN A 272 -12.88 -8.14 17.23
CA ASN A 272 -14.19 -8.31 17.88
C ASN A 272 -14.94 -6.98 17.97
N TRP A 273 -14.24 -5.91 18.37
CA TRP A 273 -14.81 -4.56 18.41
C TRP A 273 -15.27 -4.10 17.01
N LEU A 274 -14.41 -4.22 16.00
CA LEU A 274 -14.72 -3.81 14.63
C LEU A 274 -15.91 -4.60 14.08
N ARG A 275 -15.98 -5.91 14.33
CA ARG A 275 -17.15 -6.72 13.95
C ARG A 275 -18.43 -6.19 14.60
N GLN A 276 -18.41 -5.88 15.89
CA GLN A 276 -19.58 -5.34 16.60
C GLN A 276 -20.03 -4.01 16.00
N GLN A 277 -19.09 -3.14 15.63
CA GLN A 277 -19.42 -1.87 14.98
C GLN A 277 -19.99 -2.06 13.57
N LEU A 278 -19.39 -2.93 12.75
CA LEU A 278 -19.84 -3.16 11.38
C LEU A 278 -21.25 -3.74 11.32
N VAL A 279 -21.61 -4.65 12.22
CA VAL A 279 -22.96 -5.26 12.28
C VAL A 279 -24.06 -4.23 12.61
N GLN A 280 -23.70 -3.10 13.21
CA GLN A 280 -24.66 -2.03 13.54
C GLN A 280 -24.94 -1.08 12.36
N LEU A 281 -24.26 -1.24 11.22
CA LEU A 281 -24.39 -0.33 10.08
C LEU A 281 -25.39 -0.88 9.06
N ASP A 282 -26.42 -0.12 8.72
CA ASP A 282 -27.46 -0.53 7.77
C ASP A 282 -26.93 -0.89 6.37
N LEU A 283 -25.79 -0.33 5.98
CA LEU A 283 -25.11 -0.62 4.72
C LEU A 283 -24.40 -1.99 4.70
N VAL A 284 -24.18 -2.62 5.86
CA VAL A 284 -23.54 -3.93 6.02
C VAL A 284 -24.62 -5.01 6.11
N LYS A 285 -24.72 -5.86 5.08
CA LYS A 285 -25.66 -6.99 5.07
C LYS A 285 -25.26 -8.09 6.04
N TYR A 286 -23.96 -8.40 6.09
CA TYR A 286 -23.45 -9.50 6.88
C TYR A 286 -21.95 -9.35 7.14
N VAL A 287 -21.50 -9.75 8.33
CA VAL A 287 -20.07 -9.86 8.65
C VAL A 287 -19.77 -11.32 8.96
N TYR A 288 -18.96 -11.95 8.11
CA TYR A 288 -18.61 -13.35 8.26
C TYR A 288 -17.71 -13.57 9.51
N PRO A 289 -17.82 -14.74 10.16
CA PRO A 289 -16.87 -15.15 11.20
C PRO A 289 -15.42 -15.11 10.69
N SER A 290 -14.49 -14.82 11.59
CA SER A 290 -13.07 -14.82 11.24
C SER A 290 -12.20 -15.27 12.41
N ASP A 291 -11.25 -16.13 12.07
CA ASP A 291 -10.14 -16.64 12.86
C ASP A 291 -8.81 -16.00 12.41
N ALA A 292 -8.87 -15.00 11.52
CA ALA A 292 -7.71 -14.26 11.00
C ALA A 292 -7.64 -12.82 11.53
N ASN A 293 -6.71 -12.01 11.02
CA ASN A 293 -6.58 -10.57 11.33
C ASN A 293 -7.34 -9.65 10.37
N PHE A 294 -8.44 -10.13 9.79
CA PHE A 294 -9.29 -9.39 8.87
C PHE A 294 -10.72 -9.92 8.94
N LEU A 295 -11.69 -9.13 8.49
CA LEU A 295 -13.09 -9.51 8.37
C LEU A 295 -13.51 -9.47 6.90
N LEU A 296 -14.30 -10.45 6.46
CA LEU A 296 -15.07 -10.34 5.23
C LEU A 296 -16.45 -9.79 5.57
N ALA A 297 -16.83 -8.68 4.96
CA ALA A 297 -18.13 -8.05 5.17
C ALA A 297 -18.84 -7.88 3.84
N LYS A 298 -20.11 -8.32 3.78
CA LYS A 298 -21.01 -8.15 2.65
C LYS A 298 -21.77 -6.84 2.82
N PHE A 299 -21.81 -6.03 1.77
CA PHE A 299 -22.41 -4.71 1.74
C PHE A 299 -23.65 -4.66 0.84
N ASN A 300 -24.51 -3.67 1.05
CA ASN A 300 -25.62 -3.39 0.14
C ASN A 300 -25.13 -3.06 -1.26
N ASP A 301 -24.18 -2.12 -1.34
CA ASP A 301 -23.42 -1.77 -2.54
C ASP A 301 -21.93 -1.71 -2.19
N SER A 302 -21.19 -2.78 -2.46
CA SER A 302 -19.76 -2.83 -2.13
C SER A 302 -18.90 -1.93 -2.99
N ALA A 303 -19.34 -1.62 -4.22
CA ALA A 303 -18.57 -0.80 -5.14
C ALA A 303 -18.56 0.65 -4.65
N ASP A 304 -19.74 1.18 -4.32
CA ASP A 304 -19.87 2.54 -3.77
C ASP A 304 -19.19 2.67 -2.41
N VAL A 305 -19.35 1.68 -1.53
CA VAL A 305 -18.64 1.65 -0.24
C VAL A 305 -17.13 1.65 -0.45
N TYR A 306 -16.61 0.81 -1.35
CA TYR A 306 -15.18 0.75 -1.64
C TYR A 306 -14.66 2.09 -2.19
N GLN A 307 -15.35 2.65 -3.18
CA GLN A 307 -14.96 3.93 -3.79
C GLN A 307 -15.01 5.07 -2.77
N TYR A 308 -16.05 5.12 -1.94
CA TYR A 308 -16.16 6.09 -0.86
C TYR A 308 -15.01 5.95 0.15
N LEU A 309 -14.73 4.72 0.61
CA LEU A 309 -13.61 4.48 1.53
C LEU A 309 -12.27 4.90 0.90
N ALA A 310 -12.02 4.51 -0.36
CA ALA A 310 -10.80 4.84 -1.08
C ALA A 310 -10.65 6.37 -1.27
N ALA A 311 -11.74 7.06 -1.61
CA ALA A 311 -11.78 8.52 -1.71
C ALA A 311 -11.52 9.22 -0.36
N ASN A 312 -11.80 8.54 0.76
CA ASN A 312 -11.48 9.00 2.11
C ASN A 312 -10.09 8.53 2.60
N GLY A 313 -9.25 8.00 1.71
CA GLY A 313 -7.91 7.52 2.01
C GLY A 313 -7.90 6.26 2.88
N ILE A 314 -8.98 5.47 2.86
CA ILE A 314 -9.12 4.21 3.59
C ILE A 314 -9.15 3.07 2.57
N ILE A 315 -8.04 2.34 2.48
CA ILE A 315 -7.91 1.25 1.52
C ILE A 315 -8.25 -0.07 2.19
N VAL A 316 -9.40 -0.63 1.80
CA VAL A 316 -9.77 -2.02 2.06
C VAL A 316 -9.57 -2.85 0.80
N ARG A 317 -9.89 -4.15 0.83
CA ARG A 317 -9.73 -5.00 -0.34
C ARG A 317 -11.07 -5.44 -0.90
N ASP A 318 -11.37 -5.01 -2.11
CA ASP A 318 -12.54 -5.49 -2.85
C ASP A 318 -12.40 -6.98 -3.21
N ARG A 319 -13.46 -7.74 -2.94
CA ARG A 319 -13.61 -9.17 -3.24
C ARG A 319 -14.88 -9.49 -4.01
N SER A 320 -15.61 -8.47 -4.48
CA SER A 320 -16.85 -8.60 -5.24
C SER A 320 -16.72 -9.45 -6.52
N SER A 321 -15.53 -9.51 -7.13
CA SER A 321 -15.23 -10.33 -8.31
C SER A 321 -14.74 -11.75 -7.99
N VAL A 322 -14.55 -12.09 -6.71
CA VAL A 322 -14.15 -13.43 -6.28
C VAL A 322 -15.41 -14.26 -6.08
N ALA A 323 -15.43 -15.47 -6.64
CA ALA A 323 -16.56 -16.39 -6.55
C ALA A 323 -17.04 -16.57 -5.09
N LYS A 324 -18.36 -16.49 -4.86
CA LYS A 324 -19.03 -16.54 -3.55
C LYS A 324 -18.74 -15.35 -2.62
N CYS A 325 -17.99 -14.35 -3.07
CA CYS A 325 -17.73 -13.11 -2.33
C CYS A 325 -18.39 -11.89 -2.99
N GLU A 326 -19.45 -12.11 -3.77
CA GLU A 326 -20.18 -11.04 -4.45
C GLU A 326 -20.71 -10.03 -3.42
N GLY A 327 -20.45 -8.74 -3.68
CA GLY A 327 -20.81 -7.67 -2.75
C GLY A 327 -19.95 -7.61 -1.47
N CYS A 328 -18.81 -8.31 -1.40
CA CYS A 328 -17.99 -8.34 -0.19
C CYS A 328 -16.70 -7.51 -0.30
N LEU A 329 -16.36 -6.83 0.79
CA LEU A 329 -15.05 -6.23 1.01
C LEU A 329 -14.34 -6.97 2.16
N ARG A 330 -13.06 -7.26 1.97
CA ARG A 330 -12.18 -7.79 3.02
C ARG A 330 -11.45 -6.64 3.70
N ILE A 331 -11.67 -6.50 5.00
CA ILE A 331 -11.20 -5.40 5.83
C ILE A 331 -10.13 -5.93 6.77
N THR A 332 -8.89 -5.49 6.61
CA THR A 332 -7.81 -5.80 7.57
C THR A 332 -8.10 -5.10 8.89
N VAL A 333 -7.92 -5.81 10.01
CA VAL A 333 -8.00 -5.20 11.34
C VAL A 333 -6.72 -4.43 11.61
N GLY A 334 -6.84 -3.11 11.79
CA GLY A 334 -5.74 -2.21 12.12
C GLY A 334 -5.68 -1.90 13.62
N SER A 335 -4.97 -0.82 13.94
CA SER A 335 -5.00 -0.21 15.26
C SER A 335 -6.41 0.31 15.61
N SER A 336 -6.64 0.59 16.91
CA SER A 336 -7.89 1.19 17.38
C SER A 336 -8.25 2.47 16.61
N GLN A 337 -7.25 3.33 16.34
CA GLN A 337 -7.43 4.59 15.63
C GLN A 337 -7.85 4.37 14.17
N GLU A 338 -7.22 3.43 13.48
CA GLU A 338 -7.56 3.08 12.09
C GLU A 338 -8.96 2.46 12.00
N ASN A 339 -9.30 1.55 12.92
CA ASN A 339 -10.61 0.92 12.96
C ASN A 339 -11.72 1.93 13.27
N GLN A 340 -11.50 2.86 14.20
CA GLN A 340 -12.42 3.96 14.48
C GLN A 340 -12.59 4.87 13.26
N ARG A 341 -11.50 5.22 12.58
CA ARG A 341 -11.57 6.01 11.34
C ARG A 341 -12.41 5.32 10.27
N LEU A 342 -12.24 4.00 10.10
CA LEU A 342 -13.05 3.20 9.19
C LEU A 342 -14.53 3.21 9.58
N VAL A 343 -14.86 2.90 10.84
CA VAL A 343 -16.24 2.86 11.33
C VAL A 343 -16.92 4.21 11.17
N SER A 344 -16.26 5.30 11.57
CA SER A 344 -16.78 6.66 11.40
C SER A 344 -17.03 7.00 9.92
N ALA A 345 -16.12 6.61 9.02
CA ALA A 345 -16.33 6.80 7.60
C ALA A 345 -17.58 6.04 7.10
N LEU A 346 -17.77 4.79 7.52
CA LEU A 346 -18.93 3.98 7.15
C LEU A 346 -20.23 4.47 7.81
N GLN A 347 -20.22 5.05 9.00
CA GLN A 347 -21.43 5.65 9.58
C GLN A 347 -21.91 6.87 8.76
N ASN A 348 -20.96 7.63 8.21
CA ASN A 348 -21.26 8.81 7.41
C ASN A 348 -21.83 8.45 6.02
N ILE A 349 -21.48 7.29 5.45
CA ILE A 349 -22.08 6.84 4.18
C ILE A 349 -23.56 6.48 4.35
N GLY A 350 -23.93 5.85 5.48
CA GLY A 350 -25.31 5.44 5.77
C GLY A 350 -26.25 6.62 6.09
N SER A 351 -25.70 7.73 6.58
CA SER A 351 -26.45 8.96 6.86
C SER A 351 -26.83 9.75 5.59
N HIS A 352 -26.38 9.31 4.41
CA HIS A 352 -26.63 9.91 3.10
C HIS A 352 -27.24 8.94 2.08
N ALA A 353 -27.88 7.85 2.54
CA ALA A 353 -28.64 7.00 1.63
C ALA A 353 -29.87 7.77 1.08
N PRO A 354 -30.05 7.88 -0.25
CA PRO A 354 -31.19 8.58 -0.83
C PRO A 354 -32.47 7.78 -0.58
N ALA A 355 -33.44 8.38 0.10
CA ALA A 355 -34.76 7.79 0.25
C ALA A 355 -35.45 7.71 -1.12
N ASN A 356 -36.01 6.53 -1.41
CA ASN A 356 -36.93 6.26 -2.52
C ASN A 356 -37.78 7.47 -2.93
N GLN A 357 -37.62 7.94 -4.17
CA GLN A 357 -38.64 8.75 -4.83
C GLN A 357 -38.99 8.12 -6.17
N SER A 358 -40.22 7.60 -6.23
CA SER A 358 -40.95 7.45 -7.49
C SER A 358 -41.04 8.82 -8.17
N PRO A 359 -41.13 8.88 -9.51
CA PRO A 359 -40.98 10.13 -10.24
C PRO A 359 -42.24 10.99 -10.07
N ASP A 360 -42.24 11.88 -9.09
CA ASP A 360 -43.23 12.95 -9.05
C ASP A 360 -42.70 14.18 -9.77
N LYS A 361 -43.46 14.52 -10.82
CA LYS A 361 -43.16 15.57 -11.78
C LYS A 361 -43.55 16.90 -11.15
N THR A 362 -42.63 17.58 -10.47
CA THR A 362 -42.55 19.06 -10.40
C THR A 362 -41.45 19.51 -9.45
N GLN A 363 -40.24 19.75 -9.96
CA GLN A 363 -39.34 20.76 -9.40
C GLN A 363 -38.69 21.53 -10.56
N PRO A 364 -38.52 22.86 -10.44
CA PRO A 364 -37.95 23.68 -11.50
C PRO A 364 -36.44 23.37 -11.63
N PRO A 365 -35.85 23.52 -12.83
CA PRO A 365 -34.48 23.09 -13.08
C PRO A 365 -33.51 23.86 -12.18
N LEU A 366 -32.65 23.12 -11.46
CA LEU A 366 -31.47 23.70 -10.82
C LEU A 366 -30.60 24.31 -11.92
N SER A 367 -30.43 25.63 -11.86
CA SER A 367 -29.50 26.41 -12.67
C SER A 367 -28.13 25.71 -12.75
N THR A 368 -27.73 25.34 -13.96
CA THR A 368 -26.48 24.63 -14.28
C THR A 368 -25.25 25.54 -14.35
N ALA A 369 -25.33 26.80 -13.90
CA ALA A 369 -24.22 27.74 -13.95
C ALA A 369 -23.56 27.91 -12.56
N LEU A 370 -22.31 27.46 -12.45
CA LEU A 370 -21.45 27.72 -11.29
C LEU A 370 -21.13 29.23 -11.18
N PRO A 371 -21.04 29.80 -9.98
CA PRO A 371 -20.74 31.23 -9.80
C PRO A 371 -19.34 31.58 -10.33
N SER A 372 -19.23 32.76 -10.94
CA SER A 372 -18.00 33.32 -11.54
C SER A 372 -16.85 33.39 -10.53
N ARG A 373 -15.66 32.89 -10.91
CA ARG A 373 -14.45 32.87 -10.07
C ARG A 373 -13.43 33.94 -10.46
N LYS A 374 -13.90 35.19 -10.47
CA LYS A 374 -13.13 36.38 -10.86
C LYS A 374 -12.98 37.34 -9.69
N ALA A 375 -11.82 37.96 -9.57
CA ALA A 375 -11.58 39.02 -8.60
C ALA A 375 -10.77 40.16 -9.21
N VAL A 376 -11.02 41.37 -8.71
CA VAL A 376 -10.21 42.56 -8.99
C VAL A 376 -9.83 43.20 -7.66
N ILE A 377 -8.54 43.37 -7.43
CA ILE A 377 -7.99 44.03 -6.26
C ILE A 377 -7.28 45.30 -6.72
N GLN A 378 -7.64 46.42 -6.10
CA GLN A 378 -6.93 47.68 -6.22
C GLN A 378 -6.48 48.09 -4.83
N ARG A 379 -5.17 48.30 -4.65
CA ARG A 379 -4.58 48.67 -3.38
C ARG A 379 -3.54 49.75 -3.60
N LYS A 380 -3.65 50.84 -2.84
CA LYS A 380 -2.73 51.97 -2.88
C LYS A 380 -2.22 52.27 -1.48
N THR A 381 -0.91 52.32 -1.33
CA THR A 381 -0.20 52.74 -0.13
C THR A 381 0.69 53.96 -0.47
N ASN A 382 1.53 54.41 0.45
CA ASN A 382 2.54 55.42 0.15
C ASN A 382 3.73 54.84 -0.64
N GLU A 383 3.90 53.52 -0.63
CA GLU A 383 5.04 52.79 -1.23
C GLU A 383 4.64 52.18 -2.59
N THR A 384 3.40 51.69 -2.72
CA THR A 384 2.95 50.96 -3.91
C THR A 384 1.53 51.34 -4.38
N ASP A 385 1.31 51.31 -5.69
CA ASP A 385 -0.02 51.38 -6.33
C ASP A 385 -0.22 50.13 -7.19
N ILE A 386 -1.13 49.25 -6.77
CA ILE A 386 -1.28 47.88 -7.28
C ILE A 386 -2.69 47.67 -7.82
N TYR A 387 -2.76 47.16 -9.05
CA TYR A 387 -3.95 46.62 -9.69
C TYR A 387 -3.73 45.15 -10.04
N ILE A 388 -4.63 44.28 -9.59
CA ILE A 388 -4.65 42.86 -9.95
C ILE A 388 -6.05 42.47 -10.41
N ALA A 389 -6.15 41.86 -11.58
CA ALA A 389 -7.34 41.13 -12.03
C ALA A 389 -7.00 39.65 -12.21
N LEU A 390 -7.85 38.77 -11.66
CA LEU A 390 -7.66 37.33 -11.64
C LEU A 390 -8.92 36.62 -12.14
N ASP A 391 -8.73 35.66 -13.05
CA ASP A 391 -9.75 34.67 -13.44
C ASP A 391 -9.21 33.25 -13.19
N LEU A 392 -9.82 32.54 -12.23
CA LEU A 392 -9.43 31.17 -11.87
C LEU A 392 -9.84 30.12 -12.92
N ASP A 393 -10.75 30.47 -13.83
CA ASP A 393 -11.24 29.62 -14.93
C ASP A 393 -10.60 30.00 -16.29
N GLY A 394 -9.44 30.68 -16.25
CA GLY A 394 -8.74 31.17 -17.42
C GLY A 394 -8.08 30.09 -18.30
N SER A 395 -7.24 30.57 -19.20
CA SER A 395 -6.40 29.74 -20.09
C SER A 395 -4.90 29.86 -19.81
N GLY A 396 -4.52 30.62 -18.78
CA GLY A 396 -3.12 30.91 -18.41
C GLY A 396 -2.53 32.11 -19.14
N ARG A 397 -3.36 33.10 -19.51
CA ARG A 397 -2.93 34.35 -20.14
C ARG A 397 -2.49 35.36 -19.08
N SER A 398 -1.35 36.00 -19.30
CA SER A 398 -0.79 36.99 -18.39
C SER A 398 -0.56 38.34 -19.07
N ASP A 399 -0.75 39.42 -18.31
CA ASP A 399 -0.35 40.79 -18.63
C ASP A 399 0.23 41.43 -17.34
N ILE A 400 1.55 41.34 -17.17
CA ILE A 400 2.23 41.56 -15.90
C ILE A 400 3.31 42.62 -16.05
N HIS A 401 3.21 43.66 -15.23
CA HIS A 401 4.17 44.74 -15.18
C HIS A 401 4.35 45.21 -13.73
N THR A 402 5.44 44.78 -13.11
CA THR A 402 5.84 45.20 -11.75
C THR A 402 7.00 46.19 -11.75
N GLY A 403 7.72 46.30 -12.87
CA GLY A 403 8.98 47.04 -12.98
C GLY A 403 10.23 46.20 -12.68
N LEU A 404 10.07 44.93 -12.28
CA LEU A 404 11.15 43.98 -12.03
C LEU A 404 11.07 42.81 -13.02
N GLY A 405 11.94 42.79 -14.04
CA GLY A 405 11.80 41.88 -15.19
C GLY A 405 11.86 40.39 -14.84
N PHE A 406 12.73 39.97 -13.90
CA PHE A 406 12.76 38.58 -13.46
C PHE A 406 11.50 38.20 -12.67
N PHE A 407 10.98 39.11 -11.85
CA PHE A 407 9.77 38.86 -11.07
C PHE A 407 8.52 38.79 -11.94
N ASP A 408 8.41 39.68 -12.94
CA ASP A 408 7.38 39.63 -13.97
C ASP A 408 7.36 38.25 -14.63
N HIS A 409 8.53 37.75 -15.04
CA HIS A 409 8.66 36.43 -15.63
C HIS A 409 8.21 35.30 -14.70
N MET A 410 8.55 35.35 -13.40
CA MET A 410 8.11 34.33 -12.44
C MET A 410 6.59 34.33 -12.24
N LEU A 411 5.94 35.51 -12.23
CA LEU A 411 4.48 35.61 -12.13
C LEU A 411 3.78 35.14 -13.42
N GLU A 412 4.40 35.32 -14.60
CA GLU A 412 3.91 34.74 -15.86
C GLU A 412 3.90 33.21 -15.80
N GLN A 413 4.98 32.60 -15.26
CA GLN A 413 5.04 31.15 -15.04
C GLN A 413 3.90 30.68 -14.11
N LEU A 414 3.60 31.45 -13.07
CA LEU A 414 2.49 31.17 -12.15
C LEU A 414 1.14 31.16 -12.89
N SER A 415 0.86 32.15 -13.73
CA SER A 415 -0.34 32.19 -14.58
C SER A 415 -0.41 31.00 -15.54
N HIS A 416 0.65 30.78 -16.33
CA HIS A 416 0.69 29.76 -17.35
C HIS A 416 0.48 28.34 -16.78
N HIS A 417 1.15 28.02 -15.67
CA HIS A 417 1.08 26.68 -15.10
C HIS A 417 -0.12 26.44 -14.20
N SER A 418 -0.66 27.48 -13.57
CA SER A 418 -1.95 27.40 -12.85
C SER A 418 -3.13 27.30 -13.80
N GLY A 419 -3.02 27.87 -15.01
CA GLY A 419 -4.13 28.05 -15.94
C GLY A 419 -5.04 29.23 -15.59
N CYS A 420 -4.69 30.05 -14.60
CA CYS A 420 -5.44 31.27 -14.27
C CYS A 420 -5.02 32.40 -15.21
N ASP A 421 -5.98 33.23 -15.64
CA ASP A 421 -5.62 34.47 -16.34
C ASP A 421 -5.31 35.57 -15.30
N LEU A 422 -4.18 36.26 -15.48
CA LEU A 422 -3.65 37.24 -14.53
C LEU A 422 -3.28 38.55 -15.23
N THR A 423 -3.83 39.66 -14.74
CA THR A 423 -3.37 41.00 -15.07
C THR A 423 -2.82 41.65 -13.80
N ILE A 424 -1.55 42.04 -13.80
CA ILE A 424 -0.89 42.67 -12.64
C ILE A 424 -0.21 43.95 -13.13
N ARG A 425 -0.59 45.10 -12.57
CA ARG A 425 0.05 46.39 -12.82
C ARG A 425 0.46 46.99 -11.49
N VAL A 426 1.76 47.26 -11.32
CA VAL A 426 2.30 47.81 -10.08
C VAL A 426 3.16 49.02 -10.39
N THR A 427 2.95 50.10 -9.64
CA THR A 427 3.89 51.21 -9.54
C THR A 427 4.44 51.20 -8.12
N GLY A 428 5.67 50.69 -7.96
CA GLY A 428 6.34 50.59 -6.67
C GLY A 428 7.46 51.62 -6.48
N ASP A 429 7.94 51.74 -5.25
CA ASP A 429 9.01 52.60 -4.78
C ASP A 429 10.41 52.04 -5.05
N LEU A 430 10.66 51.50 -6.26
CA LEU A 430 11.91 50.83 -6.67
C LEU A 430 13.19 51.67 -6.54
N HIS A 431 13.08 52.97 -6.23
CA HIS A 431 14.21 53.84 -5.94
C HIS A 431 14.73 53.71 -4.50
N ILE A 432 13.92 53.12 -3.60
CA ILE A 432 14.31 52.71 -2.26
C ILE A 432 14.90 51.30 -2.34
N ASP A 433 14.04 50.31 -2.59
CA ASP A 433 14.40 48.92 -2.88
C ASP A 433 13.20 48.16 -3.51
N GLU A 434 13.43 46.89 -3.83
CA GLU A 434 12.49 45.96 -4.43
C GLU A 434 11.54 45.28 -3.41
N HIS A 435 11.76 45.45 -2.10
CA HIS A 435 11.09 44.69 -1.04
C HIS A 435 9.58 44.94 -1.01
N HIS A 436 9.17 46.21 -0.88
CA HIS A 436 7.76 46.56 -0.79
C HIS A 436 7.01 46.19 -2.07
N THR A 437 7.64 46.36 -3.23
CA THR A 437 7.05 46.00 -4.53
C THR A 437 6.72 44.50 -4.59
N VAL A 438 7.66 43.63 -4.22
CA VAL A 438 7.46 42.18 -4.24
C VAL A 438 6.44 41.74 -3.19
N GLU A 439 6.56 42.25 -1.97
CA GLU A 439 5.69 41.87 -0.85
C GLU A 439 4.25 42.32 -1.07
N ASP A 440 4.02 43.61 -1.38
CA ASP A 440 2.67 44.14 -1.53
C ASP A 440 1.95 43.55 -2.74
N THR A 441 2.69 43.20 -3.80
CA THR A 441 2.16 42.43 -4.95
C THR A 441 1.66 41.07 -4.49
N ALA A 442 2.43 40.36 -3.65
CA ALA A 442 2.03 39.07 -3.10
C ALA A 442 0.77 39.18 -2.22
N LEU A 443 0.68 40.22 -1.39
CA LEU A 443 -0.48 40.49 -0.55
C LEU A 443 -1.74 40.73 -1.38
N ALA A 444 -1.65 41.60 -2.40
CA ALA A 444 -2.77 41.88 -3.29
C ALA A 444 -3.17 40.64 -4.11
N LEU A 445 -2.20 39.84 -4.55
CA LEU A 445 -2.44 38.62 -5.32
C LEU A 445 -3.13 37.56 -4.45
N GLY A 446 -2.67 37.33 -3.22
CA GLY A 446 -3.30 36.40 -2.29
C GLY A 446 -4.73 36.81 -1.93
N GLN A 447 -5.00 38.10 -1.77
CA GLN A 447 -6.36 38.63 -1.63
C GLN A 447 -7.24 38.34 -2.85
N ALA A 448 -6.71 38.54 -4.07
CA ALA A 448 -7.43 38.22 -5.30
C ALA A 448 -7.80 36.74 -5.37
N PHE A 449 -6.88 35.84 -5.03
CA PHE A 449 -7.14 34.40 -4.96
C PHE A 449 -8.20 34.05 -3.92
N GLN A 450 -8.10 34.62 -2.71
CA GLN A 450 -9.09 34.42 -1.67
C GLN A 450 -10.50 34.85 -2.12
N GLN A 451 -10.61 36.02 -2.74
CA GLN A 451 -11.89 36.55 -3.21
C GLN A 451 -12.44 35.74 -4.40
N ALA A 452 -11.58 35.38 -5.36
CA ALA A 452 -11.98 34.62 -6.55
C ALA A 452 -12.36 33.17 -6.23
N LEU A 453 -11.70 32.56 -5.25
CA LEU A 453 -12.06 31.23 -4.74
C LEU A 453 -13.46 31.23 -4.14
N GLY A 454 -13.82 32.32 -3.44
CA GLY A 454 -15.16 32.54 -2.89
C GLY A 454 -15.67 31.32 -2.14
N ASP A 455 -16.79 30.76 -2.62
CA ASP A 455 -17.27 29.47 -2.16
C ASP A 455 -16.36 28.34 -2.65
N LYS A 456 -15.66 27.73 -1.68
CA LYS A 456 -14.66 26.67 -1.89
C LYS A 456 -15.30 25.31 -2.21
N ARG A 457 -16.62 25.23 -2.38
CA ARG A 457 -17.32 24.03 -2.87
C ARG A 457 -16.73 23.50 -4.17
N GLY A 458 -16.38 22.22 -4.13
CA GLY A 458 -15.94 21.41 -5.27
C GLY A 458 -14.49 21.53 -5.67
N ILE A 459 -13.63 22.27 -4.94
CA ILE A 459 -12.21 22.40 -5.30
C ILE A 459 -11.37 21.16 -4.87
N GLU A 460 -10.33 20.76 -5.63
CA GLU A 460 -9.51 19.57 -5.30
C GLU A 460 -8.55 19.76 -4.10
N ARG A 461 -8.29 21.00 -3.66
CA ARG A 461 -7.61 21.39 -2.42
C ARG A 461 -6.09 21.14 -2.28
N TYR A 462 -5.47 20.13 -2.91
CA TYR A 462 -4.08 19.69 -2.63
C TYR A 462 -3.06 19.81 -3.79
N GLY A 463 -1.76 19.72 -3.47
CA GLY A 463 -0.60 20.12 -4.34
C GLY A 463 0.18 19.01 -5.09
N PHE A 464 1.40 19.34 -5.54
CA PHE A 464 2.15 18.67 -6.62
C PHE A 464 3.68 18.52 -6.38
N LEU A 465 4.33 17.57 -7.08
CA LEU A 465 5.78 17.32 -7.08
C LEU A 465 6.36 17.55 -8.48
N LEU A 466 7.40 18.38 -8.64
CA LEU A 466 7.97 18.75 -9.95
C LEU A 466 9.52 18.63 -9.98
N PRO A 467 10.08 17.73 -10.80
CA PRO A 467 11.50 17.76 -11.18
C PRO A 467 11.75 18.69 -12.38
N MET A 468 12.85 19.46 -12.37
CA MET A 468 13.29 20.32 -13.48
C MET A 468 14.82 20.46 -13.48
N ASP A 469 15.47 19.99 -14.54
CA ASP A 469 16.94 19.99 -14.70
C ASP A 469 17.66 19.42 -13.47
N ASP A 470 18.49 20.21 -12.80
CA ASP A 470 19.18 19.85 -11.56
C ASP A 470 18.33 20.11 -10.29
N ALA A 471 17.16 20.73 -10.43
CA ALA A 471 16.29 21.12 -9.33
C ALA A 471 15.11 20.15 -9.13
N LEU A 472 14.78 19.88 -7.86
CA LEU A 472 13.58 19.17 -7.46
C LEU A 472 12.77 20.05 -6.51
N ALA A 473 11.58 20.46 -6.93
CA ALA A 473 10.65 21.25 -6.13
C ALA A 473 9.45 20.41 -5.69
N GLN A 474 9.18 20.40 -4.39
CA GLN A 474 8.07 19.69 -3.76
C GLN A 474 7.17 20.73 -3.11
N VAL A 475 5.91 20.77 -3.53
CA VAL A 475 4.95 21.75 -3.02
C VAL A 475 3.68 21.05 -2.54
N ALA A 476 3.42 21.12 -1.24
CA ALA A 476 2.12 20.79 -0.70
C ALA A 476 1.36 22.10 -0.40
N LEU A 477 0.20 22.27 -1.03
CA LEU A 477 -0.67 23.43 -0.89
C LEU A 477 -2.02 23.00 -0.28
N ASP A 478 -2.59 23.83 0.60
CA ASP A 478 -3.94 23.66 1.13
C ASP A 478 -4.64 25.02 1.32
N PHE A 479 -5.65 25.33 0.50
CA PHE A 479 -6.53 26.50 0.63
C PHE A 479 -7.56 26.35 1.76
N SER A 480 -7.09 26.04 2.98
CA SER A 480 -7.96 25.71 4.11
C SER A 480 -8.55 26.89 4.87
N GLY A 481 -8.23 28.14 4.52
CA GLY A 481 -8.64 29.31 5.30
C GLY A 481 -7.73 29.62 6.49
N ARG A 482 -6.60 28.91 6.65
CA ARG A 482 -5.56 29.16 7.65
C ARG A 482 -4.21 29.36 6.96
N SER A 483 -3.43 30.35 7.41
CA SER A 483 -2.10 30.60 6.88
C SER A 483 -1.02 29.84 7.65
N TRP A 484 -0.14 29.17 6.93
CA TRP A 484 1.13 28.68 7.45
C TRP A 484 2.11 28.41 6.30
N LEU A 485 3.36 28.89 6.40
CA LEU A 485 4.43 28.58 5.45
C LEU A 485 5.48 27.69 6.13
N VAL A 486 5.80 26.56 5.51
CA VAL A 486 7.02 25.80 5.76
C VAL A 486 7.94 26.01 4.56
N TRP A 487 9.12 26.58 4.81
CA TRP A 487 10.09 26.91 3.78
C TRP A 487 11.39 26.12 4.00
N GLN A 488 11.70 25.24 3.05
CA GLN A 488 12.92 24.43 3.00
C GLN A 488 13.58 24.59 1.63
N ALA A 489 13.97 25.82 1.30
CA ALA A 489 14.70 26.14 0.08
C ALA A 489 15.79 27.16 0.43
N ASP A 490 17.02 26.69 0.49
CA ASP A 490 18.19 27.52 0.79
C ASP A 490 18.77 28.07 -0.51
N PHE A 491 19.08 29.36 -0.59
CA PHE A 491 19.75 29.96 -1.76
C PHE A 491 21.12 30.48 -1.35
N LEU A 492 22.14 30.21 -2.16
CA LEU A 492 23.54 30.60 -1.92
C LEU A 492 23.91 31.94 -2.57
N ARG A 493 23.19 32.35 -3.62
CA ARG A 493 23.40 33.65 -4.28
C ARG A 493 22.58 34.74 -3.61
N GLU A 494 23.15 35.94 -3.52
CA GLU A 494 22.44 37.11 -3.00
C GLU A 494 21.28 37.55 -3.90
N LYS A 495 21.49 37.59 -5.24
CA LYS A 495 20.46 37.96 -6.22
C LYS A 495 20.40 37.02 -7.43
N VAL A 496 19.21 36.88 -8.01
CA VAL A 496 18.93 36.25 -9.32
C VAL A 496 18.20 37.26 -10.20
N GLY A 497 18.86 37.67 -11.30
CA GLY A 497 18.46 38.88 -12.01
C GLY A 497 18.57 40.09 -11.08
N ASP A 498 17.52 40.88 -11.02
CA ASP A 498 17.43 42.09 -10.18
C ASP A 498 16.74 41.82 -8.83
N VAL A 499 16.45 40.56 -8.48
CA VAL A 499 15.68 40.18 -7.29
C VAL A 499 16.59 39.47 -6.26
N PRO A 500 16.69 39.96 -5.01
CA PRO A 500 17.35 39.28 -3.91
C PRO A 500 16.66 37.99 -3.55
N THR A 501 17.43 36.95 -3.32
CA THR A 501 16.89 35.59 -3.12
C THR A 501 16.10 35.45 -1.82
N GLU A 502 16.40 36.26 -0.79
CA GLU A 502 15.62 36.31 0.45
C GLU A 502 14.15 36.72 0.23
N LEU A 503 13.87 37.54 -0.79
CA LEU A 503 12.52 38.02 -1.06
C LEU A 503 11.56 36.92 -1.52
N PHE A 504 12.05 35.78 -2.02
CA PHE A 504 11.17 34.67 -2.38
C PHE A 504 10.47 34.07 -1.16
N TYR A 505 11.17 33.98 -0.02
CA TYR A 505 10.53 33.59 1.24
C TYR A 505 9.44 34.60 1.63
N HIS A 506 9.76 35.90 1.59
CA HIS A 506 8.82 36.97 1.93
C HIS A 506 7.60 36.96 1.01
N PHE A 507 7.79 36.81 -0.31
CA PHE A 507 6.72 36.68 -1.29
C PHE A 507 5.76 35.54 -0.92
N PHE A 508 6.27 34.32 -0.72
CA PHE A 508 5.41 33.18 -0.41
C PHE A 508 4.78 33.29 0.98
N LYS A 509 5.46 33.90 1.95
CA LYS A 509 4.92 34.13 3.29
C LYS A 509 3.71 35.07 3.22
N SER A 510 3.87 36.21 2.55
CA SER A 510 2.83 37.23 2.40
C SER A 510 1.66 36.74 1.54
N PHE A 511 1.94 35.96 0.49
CA PHE A 511 0.92 35.24 -0.26
C PHE A 511 0.10 34.29 0.63
N CYS A 512 0.75 33.44 1.43
CA CYS A 512 0.05 32.49 2.30
C CYS A 512 -0.85 33.17 3.33
N ASP A 513 -0.36 34.26 3.92
CA ASP A 513 -1.07 35.03 4.94
C ASP A 513 -2.38 35.61 4.40
N THR A 514 -2.33 36.18 3.21
CA THR A 514 -3.49 36.85 2.60
C THR A 514 -4.43 35.89 1.90
N ALA A 515 -3.90 34.91 1.18
CA ALA A 515 -4.70 33.83 0.58
C ALA A 515 -5.32 32.92 1.65
N LYS A 516 -4.80 32.95 2.88
CA LYS A 516 -5.14 32.04 3.99
C LYS A 516 -4.98 30.58 3.59
N CYS A 517 -3.80 30.25 3.09
CA CYS A 517 -3.43 28.88 2.71
C CYS A 517 -2.21 28.37 3.47
N ASN A 518 -2.13 27.05 3.60
CA ASN A 518 -0.92 26.39 4.09
C ASN A 518 -0.08 26.01 2.87
N LEU A 519 1.21 26.31 2.93
CA LEU A 519 2.15 26.00 1.88
C LEU A 519 3.40 25.37 2.49
N ASN A 520 3.78 24.21 1.99
CA ASN A 520 5.04 23.56 2.34
C ASN A 520 5.86 23.46 1.05
N ILE A 521 6.98 24.17 1.04
CA ILE A 521 7.91 24.22 -0.09
C ILE A 521 9.21 23.61 0.34
N LYS A 522 9.62 22.57 -0.37
CA LYS A 522 10.97 22.02 -0.29
C LYS A 522 11.60 22.04 -1.68
N THR A 523 12.76 22.67 -1.81
CA THR A 523 13.47 22.76 -3.09
C THR A 523 14.95 22.47 -2.93
N GLU A 524 15.46 21.51 -3.71
CA GLU A 524 16.86 21.10 -3.76
C GLU A 524 17.39 21.28 -5.19
N GLY A 525 18.69 21.55 -5.36
CA GLY A 525 19.36 21.75 -6.66
C GLY A 525 20.65 22.58 -6.53
N GLU A 526 21.41 22.71 -7.61
CA GLU A 526 22.68 23.46 -7.66
C GLU A 526 22.50 24.89 -8.21
N ASN A 527 21.62 25.07 -9.21
CA ASN A 527 21.38 26.36 -9.86
C ASN A 527 20.19 27.10 -9.24
N GLU A 528 20.43 28.27 -8.66
CA GLU A 528 19.39 29.05 -7.96
C GLU A 528 18.28 29.54 -8.89
N HIS A 529 18.58 29.84 -10.16
CA HIS A 529 17.56 30.19 -11.14
C HIS A 529 16.60 29.02 -11.33
N HIS A 530 17.14 27.81 -11.55
CA HIS A 530 16.34 26.61 -11.78
C HIS A 530 15.52 26.25 -10.54
N LYS A 531 16.07 26.45 -9.33
CA LYS A 531 15.33 26.22 -8.08
C LYS A 531 14.16 27.19 -7.91
N ILE A 532 14.36 28.48 -8.15
CA ILE A 532 13.28 29.48 -8.08
C ILE A 532 12.22 29.16 -9.12
N GLU A 533 12.62 28.93 -10.37
CA GLU A 533 11.70 28.64 -11.46
C GLU A 533 10.91 27.33 -11.21
N ALA A 534 11.58 26.25 -10.80
CA ALA A 534 10.95 24.98 -10.44
C ALA A 534 9.94 25.17 -9.29
N THR A 535 10.28 26.00 -8.29
CA THR A 535 9.37 26.32 -7.18
C THR A 535 8.11 27.03 -7.67
N PHE A 536 8.23 28.08 -8.48
CA PHE A 536 7.07 28.80 -9.03
C PHE A 536 6.21 27.90 -9.93
N LYS A 537 6.83 27.05 -10.75
CA LYS A 537 6.11 26.06 -11.57
C LYS A 537 5.36 25.05 -10.71
N ALA A 538 6.00 24.52 -9.67
CA ALA A 538 5.40 23.56 -8.75
C ALA A 538 4.23 24.19 -7.96
N VAL A 539 4.37 25.43 -7.51
CA VAL A 539 3.28 26.19 -6.86
C VAL A 539 2.15 26.43 -7.86
N GLY A 540 2.43 26.87 -9.08
CA GLY A 540 1.41 27.06 -10.11
C GLY A 540 0.62 25.79 -10.42
N LYS A 541 1.30 24.65 -10.57
CA LYS A 541 0.64 23.34 -10.77
C LYS A 541 -0.17 22.91 -9.55
N SER A 542 0.36 23.13 -8.35
CA SER A 542 -0.35 22.85 -7.10
C SER A 542 -1.63 23.68 -6.99
N ILE A 543 -1.58 24.97 -7.37
CA ILE A 543 -2.75 25.83 -7.46
C ILE A 543 -3.73 25.29 -8.49
N LYS A 544 -3.30 24.95 -9.71
CA LYS A 544 -4.17 24.40 -10.77
C LYS A 544 -4.99 23.21 -10.27
N MET A 545 -4.32 22.28 -9.61
CA MET A 545 -4.96 21.13 -8.99
C MET A 545 -5.92 21.62 -7.92
N ALA A 546 -5.40 22.33 -6.90
CA ALA A 546 -6.15 22.72 -5.73
C ALA A 546 -7.41 23.56 -6.02
N ILE A 547 -7.43 24.38 -7.07
CA ILE A 547 -8.59 25.23 -7.42
C ILE A 547 -9.58 24.54 -8.36
N ARG A 548 -9.24 23.40 -8.99
CA ARG A 548 -10.11 22.79 -9.99
C ARG A 548 -11.44 22.36 -9.37
N ARG A 549 -12.56 22.80 -9.96
CA ARG A 549 -13.89 22.38 -9.53
C ARG A 549 -14.26 21.04 -10.15
N ASP A 550 -14.75 20.11 -9.34
CA ASP A 550 -15.37 18.88 -9.80
C ASP A 550 -16.91 19.05 -9.86
N PRO A 551 -17.51 19.17 -11.06
CA PRO A 551 -18.95 19.36 -11.20
C PRO A 551 -19.78 18.17 -10.70
N LEU A 552 -19.16 17.00 -10.49
CA LEU A 552 -19.82 15.83 -9.92
C LEU A 552 -19.70 15.78 -8.38
N LYS A 553 -18.91 16.69 -7.79
CA LYS A 553 -18.61 16.75 -6.35
C LYS A 553 -18.54 18.19 -5.87
N MET A 554 -19.67 18.90 -5.91
CA MET A 554 -19.80 20.33 -5.57
C MET A 554 -19.91 20.64 -4.06
N ASP A 555 -19.28 19.85 -3.20
CA ASP A 555 -19.34 19.99 -1.73
C ASP A 555 -18.13 20.75 -1.17
N ILE A 556 -18.26 21.37 0.01
CA ILE A 556 -17.13 22.07 0.65
C ILE A 556 -16.12 20.98 1.03
N PRO A 557 -14.84 21.06 0.61
CA PRO A 557 -13.84 20.03 0.91
C PRO A 557 -13.33 20.14 2.36
N SER A 558 -14.27 20.13 3.31
CA SER A 558 -14.10 20.18 4.76
C SER A 558 -15.17 19.33 5.44
N THR A 559 -14.73 18.52 6.39
CA THR A 559 -15.62 17.72 7.24
C THR A 559 -16.44 18.56 8.22
N LYS A 560 -16.09 19.84 8.42
CA LYS A 560 -16.84 20.78 9.27
C LYS A 560 -17.91 21.56 8.51
N GLY A 561 -18.05 21.34 7.20
CA GLY A 561 -18.97 22.08 6.34
C GLY A 561 -18.61 23.55 6.11
N ILE A 562 -17.46 24.02 6.62
CA ILE A 562 -16.89 25.36 6.41
C ILE A 562 -15.36 25.26 6.30
N LEU A 563 -14.73 26.19 5.57
CA LEU A 563 -13.28 26.30 5.34
C LEU A 563 -12.75 27.70 5.65
#